data_AF-A0A7S7NTN3-F1
#
_entry.id   AF-A0A7S7NTN3-F1
#
_cell.length_a   1.000
_cell.length_b   1.000
_cell.length_c   1.000
_cell.angle_alpha   90.00
_cell.angle_beta   90.00
_cell.angle_gamma   90.00
#
_symmetry.space_group_name_H-M   'P 1'
#
loop_
_entity.id
_entity.type
_entity.pdbx_description
1 polymer ?
#
loop_
_entity_poly.entity_id
_entity_poly.type
_entity_poly.pdbx_seq_one_letter_code
_entity_poly.pdbx_strand_id
1 'polypeptide(L)'
;MGERSLRDPNHVIREQEIGVSVFGRPQSYDTSQDTLVRVQISQLRKKIHQYFAEEGKDEALGLELPKGSYSIVFHPRSAEAEQDPLELLGRRTRRGYILAGVVAVLILACGLLALQNYDLRHRAQLGLGNKPMVDKFWQQMFQNGLHTYLVLADGNILVLQDQIKHQISVQEYESKAFERMATKSIEDPALRALTLNVAYRRFTGIADAALAVRMGLVGASNGLGLDVVLARDVSMPQVSTHNTILMGSRRANPWVGLFEEKLNFRTIFEESPKLAYFQNVSPKAGEQADYRGQWSTLSYCRVAYLPNPKGNGSVLLISGTDVQATEAGGEFVTNEHWVEAFRSTLGLKGDEPVPHFEFLLEGKMVVNTVPQFQVIAWRRH
;
A
#
# COMPACT_ATOMS: atom_id res chain seq x y z
N MET A 1 49.78 2.66 79.58
CA MET A 1 48.46 2.40 78.96
C MET A 1 48.55 1.24 77.99
N GLY A 2 49.39 1.30 76.94
CA GLY A 2 49.57 0.20 75.97
C GLY A 2 49.86 -1.17 76.59
N GLU A 3 50.87 -1.29 77.47
CA GLU A 3 51.17 -2.57 78.15
C GLU A 3 50.02 -3.12 79.00
N ARG A 4 49.20 -2.23 79.58
CA ARG A 4 48.09 -2.61 80.46
C ARG A 4 46.87 -3.06 79.65
N SER A 5 46.61 -2.39 78.52
CA SER A 5 45.59 -2.80 77.53
C SER A 5 45.96 -4.10 76.80
N LEU A 6 47.25 -4.43 76.69
CA LEU A 6 47.72 -5.71 76.14
C LEU A 6 47.59 -6.88 77.13
N ARG A 7 47.74 -6.63 78.44
CA ARG A 7 47.64 -7.68 79.48
C ARG A 7 46.20 -7.98 79.91
N ASP A 8 45.34 -6.97 79.95
CA ASP A 8 43.91 -7.11 80.27
C ASP A 8 43.08 -6.14 79.41
N PRO A 9 42.58 -6.61 78.24
CA PRO A 9 41.85 -5.77 77.29
C PRO A 9 40.55 -5.17 77.83
N ASN A 10 39.96 -5.77 78.87
CA ASN A 10 38.67 -5.35 79.44
C ASN A 10 38.82 -4.45 80.68
N HIS A 11 40.05 -4.15 81.10
CA HIS A 11 40.28 -3.27 82.24
C HIS A 11 40.04 -1.79 81.88
N VAL A 12 39.12 -1.16 82.60
CA VAL A 12 38.81 0.27 82.43
C VAL A 12 39.80 1.11 83.25
N ILE A 13 40.76 1.72 82.56
CA ILE A 13 41.72 2.65 83.18
C ILE A 13 41.00 3.95 83.54
N ARG A 14 41.07 4.35 84.81
CA ARG A 14 40.44 5.60 85.30
C ARG A 14 41.38 6.80 85.14
N GLU A 15 40.80 7.99 84.94
CA GLU A 15 41.57 9.24 84.78
C GLU A 15 42.48 9.55 85.98
N GLN A 16 41.96 9.35 87.21
CA GLN A 16 42.72 9.56 88.45
C GLN A 16 43.93 8.62 88.54
N GLU A 17 43.79 7.38 88.06
CA GLU A 17 44.87 6.40 88.07
C GLU A 17 46.01 6.83 87.15
N ILE A 18 45.69 7.39 85.98
CA ILE A 18 46.70 7.96 85.07
C ILE A 18 47.36 9.18 85.69
N GLY A 19 46.59 10.07 86.32
CA GLY A 19 47.09 11.24 87.02
C GLY A 19 48.13 10.89 88.09
N VAL A 20 47.86 9.86 88.90
CA VAL A 20 48.76 9.41 89.96
C VAL A 20 49.95 8.62 89.40
N SER A 21 49.70 7.59 88.58
CA SER A 21 50.73 6.64 88.14
C SER A 21 51.67 7.16 87.05
N VAL A 22 51.20 8.05 86.18
CA VAL A 22 51.97 8.56 85.04
C VAL A 22 52.44 9.99 85.28
N PHE A 23 51.58 10.84 85.83
CA PHE A 23 51.88 12.27 86.03
C PHE A 23 52.30 12.61 87.48
N GLY A 24 52.42 11.62 88.37
CA GLY A 24 52.94 11.80 89.73
C GLY A 24 52.06 12.64 90.65
N ARG A 25 50.75 12.75 90.36
CA ARG A 25 49.81 13.52 91.18
C ARG A 25 49.54 12.85 92.54
N PRO A 26 49.22 13.61 93.60
CA PRO A 26 48.88 13.05 94.92
C PRO A 26 47.60 12.21 94.86
N GLN A 27 47.40 11.27 95.79
CA GLN A 27 46.20 10.39 95.80
C GLN A 27 44.88 11.16 95.92
N SER A 28 44.90 12.36 96.52
CA SER A 28 43.76 13.28 96.60
C SER A 28 43.48 14.06 95.31
N TYR A 29 44.08 13.67 94.19
CA TYR A 29 43.92 14.29 92.87
C TYR A 29 42.46 14.27 92.41
N ASP A 30 41.89 15.47 92.23
CA ASP A 30 40.54 15.65 91.69
C ASP A 30 40.57 15.95 90.19
N THR A 31 40.10 14.98 89.42
CA THR A 31 39.96 15.05 87.96
C THR A 31 38.98 16.12 87.47
N SER A 32 38.16 16.71 88.36
CA SER A 32 37.23 17.79 88.01
C SER A 32 37.93 19.17 87.94
N GLN A 33 39.01 19.36 88.72
CA GLN A 33 39.73 20.63 88.84
C GLN A 33 41.00 20.67 88.00
N ASP A 34 41.60 19.51 87.67
CA ASP A 34 42.80 19.41 86.84
C ASP A 34 42.53 18.59 85.58
N THR A 35 42.67 19.24 84.43
CA THR A 35 42.38 18.67 83.11
C THR A 35 43.60 18.08 82.41
N LEU A 36 44.76 18.03 83.07
CA LEU A 36 46.04 17.60 82.49
C LEU A 36 45.93 16.27 81.73
N VAL A 37 45.31 15.25 82.34
CA VAL A 37 45.16 13.93 81.73
C VAL A 37 44.29 14.00 80.47
N ARG A 38 43.17 14.74 80.50
CA ARG A 38 42.27 14.91 79.35
C ARG A 38 42.95 15.61 78.17
N VAL A 39 43.77 16.62 78.46
CA VAL A 39 44.52 17.36 77.44
C VAL A 39 45.55 16.45 76.78
N GLN A 40 46.34 15.71 77.57
CA GLN A 40 47.39 14.82 77.03
C GLN A 40 46.80 13.65 76.24
N ILE A 41 45.69 13.07 76.69
CA ILE A 41 44.98 12.01 75.96
C ILE A 41 44.41 12.52 74.64
N SER A 42 43.91 13.76 74.61
CA SER A 42 43.43 14.38 73.38
C SER A 42 44.57 14.63 72.38
N GLN A 43 45.75 15.04 72.86
CA GLN A 43 46.94 15.19 72.02
C GLN A 43 47.45 13.84 71.51
N LEU A 44 47.46 12.79 72.35
CA LEU A 44 47.84 11.44 71.95
C LEU A 44 46.90 10.91 70.85
N ARG A 45 45.58 11.10 70.99
CA ARG A 45 44.60 10.71 69.96
C ARG A 45 44.89 11.39 68.62
N LYS A 46 45.22 12.68 68.63
CA LYS A 46 45.59 13.42 67.41
C LYS A 46 46.86 12.86 66.77
N LYS A 47 47.89 12.56 67.57
CA LYS A 47 49.15 12.00 67.07
C LYS A 47 48.97 10.61 66.47
N ILE A 48 48.18 9.73 67.12
CA ILE A 48 47.87 8.39 66.59
C ILE A 48 47.13 8.51 65.25
N HIS A 49 46.11 9.35 65.18
CA HIS A 49 45.36 9.56 63.94
C HIS A 49 46.24 10.11 62.82
N GLN A 50 47.11 11.09 63.12
CA GLN A 50 48.02 11.65 62.12
C GLN A 50 49.04 10.61 61.65
N TYR A 51 49.61 9.83 62.56
CA TYR A 51 50.57 8.78 62.22
C TYR A 51 49.97 7.75 61.25
N PHE A 52 48.77 7.22 61.53
CA PHE A 52 48.11 6.25 60.64
C PHE A 52 47.51 6.85 59.36
N ALA A 53 47.45 8.19 59.26
CA ALA A 53 47.06 8.88 58.03
C ALA A 53 48.25 9.15 57.10
N GLU A 54 49.48 9.22 57.64
CA GLU A 54 50.69 9.57 56.91
C GLU A 54 51.66 8.38 56.85
N GLU A 55 52.51 8.23 57.86
CA GLU A 55 53.63 7.27 57.88
C GLU A 55 53.18 5.82 58.07
N GLY A 56 52.22 5.58 58.97
CA GLY A 56 51.70 4.26 59.31
C GLY A 56 50.54 3.79 58.41
N LYS A 57 50.33 4.43 57.25
CA LYS A 57 49.20 4.13 56.34
C LYS A 57 49.17 2.67 55.87
N ASP A 58 50.34 2.05 55.73
CA ASP A 58 50.55 0.69 55.20
C ASP A 58 50.82 -0.35 56.30
N GLU A 59 50.71 0.01 57.57
CA GLU A 59 50.88 -0.95 58.68
C GLU A 59 49.67 -1.89 58.81
N ALA A 60 49.94 -3.18 58.98
CA ALA A 60 48.91 -4.21 59.08
C ALA A 60 48.03 -4.13 60.35
N LEU A 61 48.51 -3.44 61.39
CA LEU A 61 47.85 -3.30 62.69
C LEU A 61 47.45 -1.85 62.92
N GLY A 62 46.15 -1.58 63.02
CA GLY A 62 45.63 -0.27 63.39
C GLY A 62 45.47 -0.13 64.90
N LEU A 63 45.68 1.08 65.41
CA LEU A 63 45.63 1.40 66.83
C LEU A 63 44.67 2.58 67.05
N GLU A 64 43.66 2.39 67.89
CA GLU A 64 42.60 3.37 68.15
C GLU A 64 42.46 3.67 69.65
N LEU A 65 42.25 4.94 70.00
CA LEU A 65 41.94 5.39 71.36
C LEU A 65 40.54 6.05 71.39
N PRO A 66 39.47 5.30 71.72
CA PRO A 66 38.09 5.78 71.64
C PRO A 66 37.83 7.05 72.46
N LYS A 67 36.84 7.85 72.04
CA LYS A 67 36.40 9.03 72.80
C LYS A 67 35.81 8.59 74.15
N GLY A 68 36.22 9.23 75.24
CA GLY A 68 35.76 8.90 76.60
C GLY A 68 36.44 7.70 77.25
N SER A 69 37.32 6.99 76.54
CA SER A 69 38.13 5.89 77.07
C SER A 69 39.59 6.28 77.23
N TYR A 70 40.24 5.65 78.20
CA TYR A 70 41.68 5.75 78.45
C TYR A 70 42.43 4.46 78.10
N SER A 71 41.76 3.51 77.44
CA SER A 71 42.32 2.22 77.00
C SER A 71 42.48 2.17 75.47
N ILE A 72 43.60 1.61 75.00
CA ILE A 72 43.94 1.48 73.57
C ILE A 72 43.34 0.19 73.01
N VAL A 73 42.75 0.26 71.81
CA VAL A 73 42.20 -0.89 71.07
C VAL A 73 43.06 -1.15 69.81
N PHE A 74 43.38 -2.42 69.55
CA PHE A 74 44.13 -2.84 68.38
C PHE A 74 43.22 -3.62 67.43
N HIS A 75 43.23 -3.28 66.13
CA HIS A 75 42.44 -4.00 65.12
C HIS A 75 43.29 -4.32 63.88
N PRO A 76 43.26 -5.56 63.36
CA PRO A 76 43.91 -5.88 62.08
C PRO A 76 43.19 -5.12 60.94
N ARG A 77 43.95 -4.39 60.12
CA ARG A 77 43.40 -3.69 58.95
C ARG A 77 43.36 -4.69 57.79
N SER A 78 42.20 -5.30 57.55
CA SER A 78 41.97 -6.13 56.35
C SER A 78 41.91 -5.21 55.13
N ALA A 79 42.71 -5.49 54.10
CA ALA A 79 42.60 -4.82 52.81
C ALA A 79 41.15 -4.90 52.33
N GLU A 80 40.47 -3.76 52.27
CA GLU A 80 39.09 -3.65 51.79
C GLU A 80 39.02 -4.11 50.32
N ALA A 81 38.01 -4.93 50.03
CA ALA A 81 37.76 -5.49 48.71
C ALA A 81 37.62 -4.38 47.65
N GLU A 82 38.59 -4.31 46.73
CA GLU A 82 38.43 -3.63 45.44
C GLU A 82 37.22 -4.26 44.71
N GLN A 83 36.15 -3.48 44.56
CA GLN A 83 35.07 -3.83 43.64
C GLN A 83 35.56 -3.60 42.20
N ASP A 84 35.63 -4.66 41.41
CA ASP A 84 36.16 -4.68 40.04
C ASP A 84 35.36 -3.76 39.08
N PRO A 85 35.98 -2.71 38.50
CA PRO A 85 35.35 -1.82 37.52
C PRO A 85 34.82 -2.51 36.25
N LEU A 86 35.28 -3.73 35.95
CA LEU A 86 34.93 -4.46 34.73
C LEU A 86 33.47 -4.99 34.75
N GLU A 87 32.90 -5.31 35.91
CA GLU A 87 31.50 -5.78 36.00
C GLU A 87 30.46 -4.68 35.71
N LEU A 88 30.78 -3.42 36.05
CA LEU A 88 29.91 -2.26 35.79
C LEU A 88 29.83 -1.91 34.29
N LEU A 89 30.90 -2.17 33.53
CA LEU A 89 30.92 -1.95 32.08
C LEU A 89 30.07 -2.99 31.33
N GLY A 90 30.05 -4.25 31.77
CA GLY A 90 29.31 -5.35 31.12
C GLY A 90 27.77 -5.24 31.19
N ARG A 91 27.22 -4.63 32.24
CA ARG A 91 25.75 -4.41 32.36
C ARG A 91 25.26 -3.21 31.52
N ARG A 92 26.13 -2.23 31.25
CA ARG A 92 25.81 -1.03 30.45
C ARG A 92 25.77 -1.33 28.94
N THR A 93 26.63 -2.22 28.46
CA THR A 93 26.73 -2.59 27.03
C THR A 93 25.53 -3.41 26.54
N ARG A 94 25.03 -4.37 27.33
CA ARG A 94 23.90 -5.23 26.92
C ARG A 94 22.60 -4.44 26.70
N ARG A 95 22.32 -3.41 27.53
CA ARG A 95 21.19 -2.49 27.35
C ARG A 95 21.38 -1.58 26.12
N GLY A 96 22.61 -1.18 25.83
CA GLY A 96 22.96 -0.42 24.62
C GLY A 96 22.67 -1.18 23.32
N TYR A 97 23.03 -2.47 23.26
CA TYR A 97 22.73 -3.32 22.10
C TYR A 97 21.23 -3.57 21.90
N ILE A 98 20.46 -3.76 22.98
CA ILE A 98 19.00 -3.89 22.90
C ILE A 98 18.38 -2.58 22.37
N LEU A 99 18.79 -1.43 22.90
CA LEU A 99 18.29 -0.14 22.45
C LEU A 99 18.67 0.13 20.98
N ALA A 100 19.91 -0.16 20.60
CA ALA A 100 20.36 -0.04 19.21
C ALA A 100 19.55 -0.96 18.27
N GLY A 101 19.25 -2.19 18.70
CA GLY A 101 18.39 -3.11 17.95
C GLY A 101 16.96 -2.57 17.77
N VAL A 102 16.35 -2.05 18.84
CA VAL A 102 15.03 -1.42 18.78
C VAL A 102 15.03 -0.21 17.83
N VAL A 103 16.04 0.65 17.92
CA VAL A 103 16.18 1.81 17.03
C VAL A 103 16.36 1.38 15.57
N ALA A 104 17.16 0.35 15.29
CA ALA A 104 17.33 -0.18 13.94
C ALA A 104 16.02 -0.74 13.37
N VAL A 105 15.25 -1.49 14.16
CA VAL A 105 13.92 -1.99 13.77
C VAL A 105 12.95 -0.84 13.51
N LEU A 106 12.95 0.19 14.36
CA LEU A 106 12.11 1.38 14.16
C LEU A 106 12.50 2.14 12.90
N ILE A 107 13.79 2.31 12.61
CA ILE A 107 14.26 2.95 11.37
C ILE A 107 13.81 2.14 10.15
N LEU A 108 13.94 0.81 10.20
CA LEU A 108 13.48 -0.06 9.12
C LEU A 108 11.96 0.05 8.93
N ALA A 109 11.18 0.00 10.01
CA ALA A 109 9.73 0.14 9.96
C ALA A 109 9.31 1.52 9.42
N CYS A 110 9.94 2.61 9.88
CA CYS A 110 9.71 3.96 9.36
C CYS A 110 10.09 4.07 7.89
N GLY A 111 11.18 3.44 7.45
CA GLY A 111 11.59 3.38 6.05
C GLY A 111 10.55 2.67 5.18
N LEU A 112 10.07 1.50 5.63
CA LEU A 112 9.00 0.76 4.95
C LEU A 112 7.69 1.55 4.88
N LEU A 113 7.30 2.20 5.98
CA LEU A 113 6.11 3.05 6.03
C LEU A 113 6.26 4.30 5.14
N ALA A 114 7.45 4.89 5.06
CA ALA A 114 7.72 6.03 4.18
C ALA A 114 7.63 5.63 2.70
N LEU A 115 8.16 4.46 2.32
CA LEU A 115 8.02 3.90 0.98
C LEU A 115 6.56 3.59 0.64
N GLN A 116 5.83 2.96 1.56
CA GLN A 116 4.41 2.66 1.37
C GLN A 116 3.58 3.94 1.23
N ASN A 117 3.83 4.95 2.07
CA ASN A 117 3.13 6.23 2.00
C ASN A 117 3.50 7.01 0.73
N TYR A 118 4.75 6.92 0.26
CA TYR A 118 5.15 7.50 -1.02
C TYR A 118 4.39 6.86 -2.19
N ASP A 119 4.33 5.52 -2.25
CA ASP A 119 3.56 4.79 -3.26
C ASP A 119 2.06 5.15 -3.20
N LEU A 120 1.46 5.14 -2.01
CA LEU A 120 0.06 5.52 -1.82
C LEU A 120 -0.23 6.97 -2.23
N ARG A 121 0.66 7.92 -1.91
CA ARG A 121 0.50 9.33 -2.33
C ARG A 121 0.64 9.49 -3.83
N HIS A 122 1.60 8.80 -4.45
CA HIS A 122 1.81 8.84 -5.89
C HIS A 122 0.58 8.28 -6.63
N ARG A 123 0.08 7.12 -6.18
CA ARG A 123 -1.18 6.51 -6.63
C ARG A 123 -2.37 7.46 -6.45
N ALA A 124 -2.53 8.06 -5.28
CA ALA A 124 -3.62 9.01 -5.00
C ALA A 124 -3.56 10.26 -5.90
N GLN A 125 -2.37 10.82 -6.15
CA GLN A 125 -2.19 11.96 -7.04
C GLN A 125 -2.57 11.65 -8.50
N LEU A 126 -2.36 10.40 -8.94
CA LEU A 126 -2.75 9.91 -10.26
C LEU A 126 -4.24 9.51 -10.33
N GLY A 127 -5.03 9.68 -9.26
CA GLY A 127 -6.42 9.23 -9.20
C GLY A 127 -6.58 7.71 -9.05
N LEU A 128 -5.48 7.00 -8.83
CA LEU A 128 -5.40 5.57 -8.58
C LEU A 128 -5.52 5.30 -7.08
N GLY A 129 -6.67 5.64 -6.47
CA GLY A 129 -6.93 5.30 -5.06
C GLY A 129 -6.75 3.81 -4.75
N ASN A 130 -6.89 3.40 -3.49
CA ASN A 130 -6.83 1.99 -3.10
C ASN A 130 -8.00 1.20 -3.75
N LYS A 131 -7.70 0.44 -4.81
CA LYS A 131 -8.69 -0.32 -5.60
C LYS A 131 -8.30 -1.80 -5.74
N PRO A 132 -8.22 -2.56 -4.63
CA PRO A 132 -7.70 -3.93 -4.64
C PRO A 132 -8.49 -4.89 -5.51
N MET A 133 -9.81 -4.74 -5.63
CA MET A 133 -10.63 -5.60 -6.47
C MET A 133 -10.47 -5.27 -7.96
N VAL A 134 -10.37 -3.99 -8.33
CA VAL A 134 -10.03 -3.59 -9.71
C VAL A 134 -8.66 -4.14 -10.09
N ASP A 135 -7.65 -3.97 -9.23
CA ASP A 135 -6.29 -4.46 -9.49
C ASP A 135 -6.28 -5.98 -9.71
N LYS A 136 -6.90 -6.76 -8.81
CA LYS A 136 -7.02 -8.22 -8.97
C LYS A 136 -7.77 -8.60 -10.26
N PHE A 137 -8.85 -7.90 -10.57
CA PHE A 137 -9.65 -8.16 -11.77
C PHE A 137 -8.83 -7.98 -13.05
N TRP A 138 -8.07 -6.88 -13.16
CA TRP A 138 -7.26 -6.59 -14.33
C TRP A 138 -6.01 -7.46 -14.43
N GLN A 139 -5.34 -7.74 -13.31
CA GLN A 139 -4.22 -8.69 -13.25
C GLN A 139 -4.65 -10.07 -13.76
N GLN A 140 -5.80 -10.57 -13.29
CA GLN A 140 -6.28 -11.88 -13.73
C GLN A 140 -6.54 -11.95 -15.24
N MET A 141 -7.13 -10.91 -15.83
CA MET A 141 -7.47 -10.92 -17.25
C MET A 141 -6.24 -10.74 -18.15
N PHE A 142 -5.28 -9.90 -17.75
CA PHE A 142 -4.27 -9.39 -18.68
C PHE A 142 -2.82 -9.66 -18.28
N GLN A 143 -2.56 -10.21 -17.08
CA GLN A 143 -1.22 -10.62 -16.65
C GLN A 143 -0.86 -12.05 -17.09
N ASN A 144 -1.26 -12.43 -18.31
CA ASN A 144 -0.99 -13.74 -18.91
C ASN A 144 0.28 -13.76 -19.78
N GLY A 145 1.06 -12.67 -19.77
CA GLY A 145 2.30 -12.52 -20.55
C GLY A 145 2.10 -12.06 -22.00
N LEU A 146 0.86 -11.91 -22.45
CA LEU A 146 0.55 -11.35 -23.77
C LEU A 146 0.42 -9.83 -23.71
N HIS A 147 0.81 -9.17 -24.80
CA HIS A 147 0.61 -7.73 -24.96
C HIS A 147 -0.89 -7.39 -24.99
N THR A 148 -1.26 -6.21 -24.48
CA THR A 148 -2.65 -5.77 -24.40
C THR A 148 -2.90 -4.53 -25.27
N TYR A 149 -3.84 -4.64 -26.20
CA TYR A 149 -4.28 -3.51 -27.03
C TYR A 149 -5.61 -2.95 -26.54
N LEU A 150 -5.65 -1.66 -26.21
CA LEU A 150 -6.88 -0.93 -26.03
C LEU A 150 -7.32 -0.34 -27.37
N VAL A 151 -8.38 -0.92 -27.94
CA VAL A 151 -8.86 -0.61 -29.27
C VAL A 151 -10.02 0.37 -29.18
N LEU A 152 -9.73 1.64 -29.45
CA LEU A 152 -10.71 2.73 -29.46
C LEU A 152 -11.66 2.62 -30.66
N ALA A 153 -12.89 3.10 -30.46
CA ALA A 153 -13.89 3.15 -31.50
C ALA A 153 -13.49 4.09 -32.65
N ASP A 154 -13.87 3.74 -33.88
CA ASP A 154 -13.73 4.57 -35.06
C ASP A 154 -15.07 5.24 -35.39
N GLY A 155 -15.39 6.33 -34.69
CA GLY A 155 -16.64 7.06 -34.91
C GLY A 155 -16.80 7.62 -36.34
N ASN A 156 -15.68 7.83 -37.06
CA ASN A 156 -15.68 8.38 -38.42
C ASN A 156 -16.33 7.43 -39.42
N ILE A 157 -16.21 6.11 -39.20
CA ILE A 157 -16.78 5.10 -40.10
C ILE A 157 -18.31 5.01 -40.00
N LEU A 158 -18.90 5.53 -38.92
CA LEU A 158 -20.37 5.59 -38.78
C LEU A 158 -20.98 6.50 -39.84
N VAL A 159 -20.32 7.62 -40.18
CA VAL A 159 -20.80 8.53 -41.22
C VAL A 159 -20.84 7.83 -42.57
N LEU A 160 -19.80 7.07 -42.91
CA LEU A 160 -19.80 6.27 -44.15
C LEU A 160 -20.94 5.25 -44.13
N GLN A 161 -21.04 4.43 -43.09
CA GLN A 161 -22.07 3.40 -42.97
C GLN A 161 -23.48 3.97 -43.06
N ASP A 162 -23.72 5.14 -42.47
CA ASP A 162 -25.01 5.83 -42.52
C ASP A 162 -25.39 6.31 -43.93
N GLN A 163 -24.41 6.65 -44.77
CA GLN A 163 -24.64 7.02 -46.17
C GLN A 163 -24.81 5.80 -47.06
N ILE A 164 -24.03 4.73 -46.85
CA ILE A 164 -24.09 3.52 -47.67
C ILE A 164 -25.19 2.54 -47.23
N LYS A 165 -25.84 2.78 -46.08
CA LYS A 165 -26.92 1.94 -45.52
C LYS A 165 -26.52 0.49 -45.35
N HIS A 166 -25.25 0.27 -45.02
CA HIS A 166 -24.64 -1.04 -44.90
C HIS A 166 -23.75 -1.06 -43.66
N GLN A 167 -23.89 -2.12 -42.87
CA GLN A 167 -23.00 -2.36 -41.75
C GLN A 167 -21.72 -3.03 -42.27
N ILE A 168 -20.60 -2.31 -42.17
CA ILE A 168 -19.31 -2.78 -42.62
C ILE A 168 -18.88 -3.98 -41.78
N SER A 169 -18.58 -5.10 -42.45
CA SER A 169 -18.03 -6.31 -41.84
C SER A 169 -16.55 -6.16 -41.46
N VAL A 170 -16.03 -7.07 -40.62
CA VAL A 170 -14.60 -7.09 -40.26
C VAL A 170 -13.71 -7.17 -41.51
N GLN A 171 -14.07 -8.03 -42.46
CA GLN A 171 -13.31 -8.22 -43.70
C GLN A 171 -13.30 -6.96 -44.57
N GLU A 172 -14.45 -6.29 -44.72
CA GLU A 172 -14.53 -5.04 -45.47
C GLU A 172 -13.73 -3.92 -44.78
N TYR A 173 -13.80 -3.85 -43.46
CA TYR A 173 -13.06 -2.89 -42.65
C TYR A 173 -11.54 -3.08 -42.75
N GLU A 174 -11.06 -4.32 -42.59
CA GLU A 174 -9.64 -4.66 -42.68
C GLU A 174 -9.08 -4.41 -44.08
N SER A 175 -9.88 -4.67 -45.13
CA SER A 175 -9.49 -4.40 -46.52
C SER A 175 -9.41 -2.90 -46.87
N LYS A 176 -9.89 -2.01 -45.98
CA LYS A 176 -9.94 -0.55 -46.17
C LYS A 176 -10.62 -0.12 -47.48
N ALA A 177 -11.60 -0.90 -47.95
CA ALA A 177 -12.28 -0.68 -49.24
C ALA A 177 -13.32 0.47 -49.23
N PHE A 178 -13.11 1.51 -48.42
CA PHE A 178 -14.08 2.58 -48.15
C PHE A 178 -14.45 3.37 -49.41
N GLU A 179 -13.47 3.73 -50.24
CA GLU A 179 -13.70 4.46 -51.50
C GLU A 179 -14.52 3.66 -52.50
N ARG A 180 -14.24 2.36 -52.62
CA ARG A 180 -15.01 1.46 -53.48
C ARG A 180 -16.47 1.37 -53.02
N MET A 181 -16.69 1.26 -51.71
CA MET A 181 -18.05 1.22 -51.14
C MET A 181 -18.79 2.55 -51.34
N ALA A 182 -18.13 3.68 -51.08
CA ALA A 182 -18.71 5.00 -51.26
C ALA A 182 -19.04 5.30 -52.73
N THR A 183 -18.16 4.93 -53.66
CA THR A 183 -18.38 5.09 -55.11
C THR A 183 -19.56 4.26 -55.60
N LYS A 184 -19.76 3.06 -55.04
CA LYS A 184 -20.87 2.18 -55.39
C LYS A 184 -22.22 2.67 -54.87
N SER A 185 -22.25 3.25 -53.66
CA SER A 185 -23.51 3.51 -52.94
C SER A 185 -23.91 4.98 -52.82
N ILE A 186 -23.00 5.93 -53.06
CA ILE A 186 -23.26 7.37 -52.91
C ILE A 186 -23.17 8.02 -54.29
N GLU A 187 -24.30 8.33 -54.92
CA GLU A 187 -24.34 8.87 -56.28
C GLU A 187 -23.80 10.30 -56.36
N ASP A 188 -24.25 11.19 -55.45
CA ASP A 188 -23.83 12.59 -55.40
C ASP A 188 -22.31 12.72 -55.14
N PRO A 189 -21.54 13.28 -56.10
CA PRO A 189 -20.10 13.45 -55.97
C PRO A 189 -19.67 14.33 -54.77
N ALA A 190 -20.44 15.37 -54.45
CA ALA A 190 -20.11 16.29 -53.35
C ALA A 190 -20.32 15.59 -52.00
N LEU A 191 -21.46 14.92 -51.82
CA LEU A 191 -21.73 14.11 -50.65
C LEU A 191 -20.72 12.96 -50.50
N ARG A 192 -20.36 12.29 -51.60
CA ARG A 192 -19.36 11.22 -51.61
C ARG A 192 -17.99 11.72 -51.17
N ALA A 193 -17.54 12.85 -51.72
CA ALA A 193 -16.26 13.46 -51.35
C ALA A 193 -16.24 13.89 -49.88
N LEU A 194 -17.32 14.50 -49.38
CA LEU A 194 -17.44 14.87 -47.96
C LEU A 194 -17.42 13.64 -47.05
N THR A 195 -18.20 12.61 -47.40
CA THR A 195 -18.27 11.36 -46.65
C THR A 195 -16.91 10.68 -46.58
N LEU A 196 -16.19 10.60 -47.71
CA LEU A 196 -14.84 10.05 -47.73
C LEU A 196 -13.84 10.92 -46.97
N ASN A 197 -13.98 12.25 -47.02
CA ASN A 197 -13.13 13.14 -46.24
C ASN A 197 -13.26 12.86 -44.74
N VAL A 198 -14.49 12.75 -44.23
CA VAL A 198 -14.74 12.39 -42.83
C VAL A 198 -14.24 10.98 -42.55
N ALA A 199 -14.62 10.02 -43.40
CA ALA A 199 -14.24 8.63 -43.23
C ALA A 199 -12.72 8.49 -43.11
N TYR A 200 -11.92 9.15 -43.94
CA TYR A 200 -10.45 9.04 -43.90
C TYR A 200 -9.76 9.79 -42.75
N ARG A 201 -10.48 10.61 -41.99
CA ARG A 201 -9.94 11.25 -40.78
C ARG A 201 -9.85 10.24 -39.64
N ARG A 202 -8.96 10.52 -38.69
CA ARG A 202 -8.77 9.76 -37.45
C ARG A 202 -9.14 10.64 -36.26
N PHE A 203 -10.42 10.95 -36.11
CA PHE A 203 -10.90 11.63 -34.90
C PHE A 203 -11.22 10.63 -33.81
N THR A 204 -10.86 10.99 -32.58
CA THR A 204 -11.19 10.26 -31.35
C THR A 204 -12.06 11.17 -30.49
N GLY A 205 -13.16 10.63 -29.95
CA GLY A 205 -14.07 11.36 -29.07
C GLY A 205 -13.48 11.58 -27.68
N ILE A 206 -13.98 12.60 -26.96
CA ILE A 206 -13.52 12.88 -25.59
C ILE A 206 -13.81 11.73 -24.62
N ALA A 207 -14.92 11.02 -24.80
CA ALA A 207 -15.27 9.86 -23.99
C ALA A 207 -14.27 8.70 -24.17
N ASP A 208 -13.89 8.41 -25.42
CA ASP A 208 -12.86 7.39 -25.71
C ASP A 208 -11.50 7.79 -25.14
N ALA A 209 -11.11 9.06 -25.28
CA ALA A 209 -9.85 9.57 -24.72
C ALA A 209 -9.85 9.52 -23.19
N ALA A 210 -10.95 9.89 -22.54
CA ALA A 210 -11.07 9.84 -21.08
C ALA A 210 -11.01 8.40 -20.56
N LEU A 211 -11.67 7.45 -21.24
CA LEU A 211 -11.56 6.03 -20.89
C LEU A 211 -10.15 5.49 -21.15
N ALA A 212 -9.48 5.89 -22.23
CA ALA A 212 -8.09 5.51 -22.49
C ALA A 212 -7.15 5.95 -21.38
N VAL A 213 -7.31 7.18 -20.86
CA VAL A 213 -6.56 7.65 -19.69
C VAL A 213 -6.85 6.78 -18.47
N ARG A 214 -8.12 6.53 -18.15
CA ARG A 214 -8.51 5.72 -16.98
C ARG A 214 -7.96 4.29 -17.05
N MET A 215 -8.11 3.63 -18.20
CA MET A 215 -7.60 2.27 -18.41
C MET A 215 -6.08 2.23 -18.47
N GLY A 216 -5.43 3.26 -19.03
CA GLY A 216 -3.98 3.40 -19.00
C GLY A 216 -3.44 3.53 -17.58
N LEU A 217 -4.13 4.27 -16.72
CA LEU A 217 -3.79 4.37 -15.30
C LEU A 217 -3.96 3.02 -14.58
N VAL A 218 -5.04 2.28 -14.83
CA VAL A 218 -5.23 0.92 -14.29
C VAL A 218 -4.18 -0.04 -14.83
N GLY A 219 -3.82 0.07 -16.10
CA GLY A 219 -2.74 -0.71 -16.70
C GLY A 219 -1.41 -0.44 -16.01
N ALA A 220 -1.06 0.84 -15.83
CA ALA A 220 0.16 1.26 -15.15
C ALA A 220 0.22 0.80 -13.68
N SER A 221 -0.89 0.87 -12.92
CA SER A 221 -0.93 0.40 -11.53
C SER A 221 -0.72 -1.12 -11.40
N ASN A 222 -1.03 -1.87 -12.46
CA ASN A 222 -0.93 -3.32 -12.51
C ASN A 222 0.28 -3.82 -13.31
N GLY A 223 1.17 -2.94 -13.76
CA GLY A 223 2.33 -3.30 -14.58
C GLY A 223 1.96 -3.90 -15.94
N LEU A 224 0.78 -3.57 -16.47
CA LEU A 224 0.27 -4.04 -17.75
C LEU A 224 0.71 -3.07 -18.86
N GLY A 225 1.40 -3.60 -19.88
CA GLY A 225 1.66 -2.87 -21.11
C GLY A 225 0.37 -2.73 -21.92
N LEU A 226 -0.14 -1.49 -22.01
CA LEU A 226 -1.38 -1.18 -22.72
C LEU A 226 -1.10 -0.20 -23.85
N ASP A 227 -1.24 -0.68 -25.09
CA ASP A 227 -1.13 0.16 -26.28
C ASP A 227 -2.50 0.65 -26.70
N VAL A 228 -2.66 1.97 -26.76
CA VAL A 228 -3.88 2.60 -27.24
C VAL A 228 -3.82 2.73 -28.76
N VAL A 229 -4.77 2.09 -29.44
CA VAL A 229 -4.82 2.03 -30.90
C VAL A 229 -6.23 2.33 -31.39
N LEU A 230 -6.36 3.00 -32.53
CA LEU A 230 -7.65 3.16 -33.20
C LEU A 230 -8.05 1.84 -33.84
N ALA A 231 -9.33 1.47 -33.83
CA ALA A 231 -9.83 0.25 -34.47
C ALA A 231 -9.31 0.06 -35.91
N ARG A 232 -9.12 1.14 -36.66
CA ARG A 232 -8.66 1.13 -38.05
C ARG A 232 -7.21 0.69 -38.25
N ASP A 233 -6.40 0.84 -37.21
CA ASP A 233 -4.97 0.55 -37.24
C ASP A 233 -4.66 -0.80 -36.57
N VAL A 234 -5.69 -1.53 -36.14
CA VAL A 234 -5.61 -2.91 -35.66
C VAL A 234 -5.72 -3.91 -36.81
N SER A 235 -5.16 -5.10 -36.62
CA SER A 235 -5.16 -6.21 -37.57
C SER A 235 -5.70 -7.49 -36.96
N MET A 236 -6.14 -8.45 -37.79
CA MET A 236 -6.63 -9.74 -37.32
C MET A 236 -5.62 -10.51 -36.44
N PRO A 237 -4.31 -10.57 -36.74
CA PRO A 237 -3.34 -11.22 -35.85
C PRO A 237 -3.33 -10.63 -34.43
N GLN A 238 -3.43 -9.30 -34.30
CA GLN A 238 -3.47 -8.65 -32.97
C GLN A 238 -4.70 -9.10 -32.19
N VAL A 239 -5.90 -9.03 -32.79
CA VAL A 239 -7.14 -9.44 -32.09
C VAL A 239 -7.21 -10.94 -31.81
N SER A 240 -6.66 -11.76 -32.70
CA SER A 240 -6.77 -13.21 -32.60
C SER A 240 -5.78 -13.86 -31.63
N THR A 241 -4.63 -13.24 -31.36
CA THR A 241 -3.51 -13.87 -30.62
C THR A 241 -3.06 -13.12 -29.38
N HIS A 242 -3.42 -11.84 -29.22
CA HIS A 242 -3.05 -11.02 -28.07
C HIS A 242 -4.24 -10.77 -27.15
N ASN A 243 -4.02 -10.00 -26.08
CA ASN A 243 -5.11 -9.46 -25.28
C ASN A 243 -5.68 -8.21 -25.97
N THR A 244 -7.01 -8.06 -25.99
CA THR A 244 -7.64 -6.87 -26.55
C THR A 244 -8.80 -6.36 -25.72
N ILE A 245 -8.88 -5.06 -25.55
CA ILE A 245 -10.04 -4.37 -25.00
C ILE A 245 -10.71 -3.65 -26.17
N LEU A 246 -11.87 -4.11 -26.62
CA LEU A 246 -12.60 -3.55 -27.75
C LEU A 246 -13.67 -2.59 -27.25
N MET A 247 -13.49 -1.30 -27.54
CA MET A 247 -14.42 -0.25 -27.16
C MET A 247 -15.39 0.12 -28.29
N GLY A 248 -16.63 0.42 -27.92
CA GLY A 248 -17.68 0.91 -28.80
C GLY A 248 -18.57 -0.21 -29.35
N SER A 249 -19.63 0.21 -30.06
CA SER A 249 -20.55 -0.70 -30.72
C SER A 249 -19.90 -1.41 -31.91
N ARG A 250 -20.51 -2.51 -32.37
CA ARG A 250 -20.06 -3.23 -33.58
C ARG A 250 -19.92 -2.33 -34.81
N ARG A 251 -20.76 -1.29 -34.95
CA ARG A 251 -20.68 -0.35 -36.07
C ARG A 251 -19.46 0.57 -35.96
N ALA A 252 -19.09 1.00 -34.75
CA ALA A 252 -17.95 1.88 -34.53
C ALA A 252 -16.63 1.10 -34.40
N ASN A 253 -16.69 -0.15 -33.98
CA ASN A 253 -15.56 -1.05 -33.84
C ASN A 253 -15.90 -2.43 -34.44
N PRO A 254 -15.68 -2.62 -35.76
CA PRO A 254 -16.08 -3.85 -36.45
C PRO A 254 -15.45 -5.12 -35.87
N TRP A 255 -14.30 -5.05 -35.20
CA TRP A 255 -13.64 -6.19 -34.53
C TRP A 255 -14.53 -6.88 -33.50
N VAL A 256 -15.47 -6.15 -32.89
CA VAL A 256 -16.51 -6.73 -32.01
C VAL A 256 -17.31 -7.82 -32.74
N GLY A 257 -17.48 -7.70 -34.06
CA GLY A 257 -18.17 -8.66 -34.90
C GLY A 257 -17.59 -10.08 -34.88
N LEU A 258 -16.33 -10.27 -34.46
CA LEU A 258 -15.73 -11.60 -34.28
C LEU A 258 -16.31 -12.39 -33.09
N PHE A 259 -17.02 -11.70 -32.19
CA PHE A 259 -17.51 -12.26 -30.94
C PHE A 259 -19.04 -12.29 -30.86
N GLU A 260 -19.75 -11.53 -31.69
CA GLU A 260 -21.22 -11.40 -31.65
C GLU A 260 -21.98 -12.75 -31.65
N GLU A 261 -21.51 -13.74 -32.41
CA GLU A 261 -22.19 -15.04 -32.45
C GLU A 261 -22.08 -15.83 -31.14
N LYS A 262 -21.01 -15.59 -30.37
CA LYS A 262 -20.75 -16.22 -29.06
C LYS A 262 -21.49 -15.53 -27.91
N LEU A 263 -22.04 -14.36 -28.15
CA LEU A 263 -22.68 -13.51 -27.14
C LEU A 263 -24.20 -13.75 -27.11
N ASN A 264 -24.77 -13.62 -25.93
CA ASN A 264 -26.21 -13.72 -25.72
C ASN A 264 -26.92 -12.39 -26.01
N PHE A 265 -26.29 -11.26 -25.69
CA PHE A 265 -26.82 -9.92 -25.99
C PHE A 265 -26.15 -9.38 -27.25
N ARG A 266 -26.80 -9.60 -28.39
CA ARG A 266 -26.28 -9.24 -29.72
C ARG A 266 -26.65 -7.82 -30.09
N THR A 267 -25.72 -7.08 -30.69
CA THR A 267 -25.99 -5.72 -31.15
C THR A 267 -26.81 -5.75 -32.45
N ILE A 268 -27.95 -5.09 -32.43
CA ILE A 268 -28.80 -4.85 -33.60
C ILE A 268 -28.81 -3.37 -33.93
N PHE A 269 -28.81 -3.05 -35.22
CA PHE A 269 -29.01 -1.70 -35.72
C PHE A 269 -30.15 -1.68 -36.75
N GLU A 270 -31.18 -0.90 -36.46
CA GLU A 270 -32.27 -0.61 -37.40
C GLU A 270 -31.95 0.69 -38.15
N GLU A 271 -32.21 0.73 -39.46
CA GLU A 271 -32.00 1.94 -40.29
C GLU A 271 -33.20 2.89 -40.28
N SER A 272 -34.39 2.42 -39.87
CA SER A 272 -35.65 3.18 -39.96
C SER A 272 -36.63 2.80 -38.83
N PRO A 273 -36.65 3.55 -37.71
CA PRO A 273 -35.73 4.65 -37.37
C PRO A 273 -34.31 4.15 -37.07
N LYS A 274 -33.32 5.05 -37.15
CA LYS A 274 -31.95 4.74 -36.72
C LYS A 274 -31.92 4.43 -35.23
N LEU A 275 -31.74 3.16 -34.88
CA LEU A 275 -31.74 2.71 -33.50
C LEU A 275 -30.76 1.56 -33.29
N ALA A 276 -29.85 1.73 -32.33
CA ALA A 276 -29.02 0.64 -31.83
C ALA A 276 -29.63 0.07 -30.56
N TYR A 277 -29.72 -1.26 -30.48
CA TYR A 277 -30.24 -1.96 -29.31
C TYR A 277 -29.60 -3.33 -29.14
N PHE A 278 -29.86 -3.99 -28.01
CA PHE A 278 -29.41 -5.37 -27.79
C PHE A 278 -30.58 -6.36 -27.91
N GLN A 279 -30.40 -7.39 -28.72
CA GLN A 279 -31.28 -8.54 -28.76
C GLN A 279 -30.74 -9.63 -27.83
N ASN A 280 -31.60 -10.14 -26.96
CA ASN A 280 -31.35 -11.27 -26.08
C ASN A 280 -31.76 -12.56 -26.81
N VAL A 281 -30.76 -13.32 -27.27
CA VAL A 281 -31.02 -14.52 -28.09
C VAL A 281 -31.54 -15.72 -27.29
N SER A 282 -31.33 -15.72 -25.97
CA SER A 282 -31.85 -16.76 -25.07
C SER A 282 -32.33 -16.12 -23.75
N PRO A 283 -33.51 -15.46 -23.74
CA PRO A 283 -34.03 -14.78 -22.56
C PRO A 283 -34.31 -15.75 -21.40
N LYS A 284 -33.86 -15.39 -20.20
CA LYS A 284 -34.26 -16.07 -18.96
C LYS A 284 -35.58 -15.49 -18.43
N ALA A 285 -36.20 -16.17 -17.47
CA ALA A 285 -37.41 -15.66 -16.82
C ALA A 285 -37.18 -14.26 -16.23
N GLY A 286 -38.05 -13.30 -16.57
CA GLY A 286 -37.95 -11.91 -16.15
C GLY A 286 -37.10 -11.00 -17.07
N GLU A 287 -36.43 -11.57 -18.07
CA GLU A 287 -35.65 -10.81 -19.05
C GLU A 287 -36.49 -10.42 -20.28
N GLN A 288 -36.06 -9.35 -20.97
CA GLN A 288 -36.67 -8.91 -22.22
C GLN A 288 -35.99 -9.59 -23.41
N ALA A 289 -36.75 -9.78 -24.50
CA ALA A 289 -36.20 -10.27 -25.76
C ALA A 289 -35.36 -9.19 -26.47
N ASP A 290 -35.78 -7.93 -26.42
CA ASP A 290 -35.06 -6.79 -26.98
C ASP A 290 -34.92 -5.69 -25.92
N TYR A 291 -33.71 -5.17 -25.75
CA TYR A 291 -33.39 -4.06 -24.87
C TYR A 291 -33.16 -2.80 -25.69
N ARG A 292 -34.27 -2.13 -26.02
CA ARG A 292 -34.30 -0.91 -26.82
C ARG A 292 -34.15 0.33 -25.92
N GLY A 293 -33.08 1.08 -26.15
CA GLY A 293 -32.87 2.35 -25.45
C GLY A 293 -33.88 3.42 -25.89
N GLN A 294 -33.97 4.48 -25.10
CA GLN A 294 -34.70 5.69 -25.43
C GLN A 294 -33.70 6.85 -25.43
N TRP A 295 -33.69 7.60 -26.53
CA TRP A 295 -32.75 8.70 -26.73
C TRP A 295 -32.72 9.64 -25.52
N SER A 296 -31.51 9.88 -24.98
CA SER A 296 -31.26 10.80 -23.87
C SER A 296 -31.85 10.42 -22.50
N THR A 297 -32.54 9.29 -22.35
CA THR A 297 -33.13 8.86 -21.06
C THR A 297 -32.69 7.48 -20.62
N LEU A 298 -32.55 6.55 -21.56
CA LEU A 298 -32.30 5.13 -21.29
C LEU A 298 -31.33 4.56 -22.31
N SER A 299 -30.21 4.03 -21.83
CA SER A 299 -29.19 3.44 -22.68
C SER A 299 -28.73 2.10 -22.12
N TYR A 300 -28.15 1.26 -22.96
CA TYR A 300 -27.69 -0.07 -22.58
C TYR A 300 -26.23 -0.25 -22.94
N CYS A 301 -25.49 -0.94 -22.08
CA CYS A 301 -24.09 -1.30 -22.33
C CYS A 301 -23.86 -2.78 -22.08
N ARG A 302 -23.19 -3.44 -23.01
CA ARG A 302 -22.69 -4.80 -22.83
C ARG A 302 -21.22 -4.73 -22.41
N VAL A 303 -20.90 -5.40 -21.31
CA VAL A 303 -19.53 -5.67 -20.89
C VAL A 303 -19.31 -7.18 -20.89
N ALA A 304 -18.39 -7.68 -21.72
CA ALA A 304 -18.14 -9.12 -21.83
C ALA A 304 -16.66 -9.45 -21.76
N TYR A 305 -16.30 -10.45 -20.95
CA TYR A 305 -14.96 -11.00 -20.86
C TYR A 305 -14.94 -12.40 -21.46
N LEU A 306 -14.16 -12.59 -22.52
CA LEU A 306 -14.13 -13.78 -23.36
C LEU A 306 -12.69 -14.17 -23.70
N PRO A 307 -12.44 -15.43 -24.11
CA PRO A 307 -11.16 -15.78 -24.71
C PRO A 307 -11.02 -15.13 -26.09
N ASN A 308 -9.79 -14.81 -26.48
CA ASN A 308 -9.50 -14.40 -27.84
C ASN A 308 -9.80 -15.55 -28.85
N PRO A 309 -9.91 -15.25 -30.15
CA PRO A 309 -10.22 -16.26 -31.17
C PRO A 309 -9.33 -17.52 -31.15
N LYS A 310 -8.05 -17.42 -30.75
CA LYS A 310 -7.15 -18.57 -30.62
C LYS A 310 -7.18 -19.25 -29.25
N GLY A 311 -7.92 -18.71 -28.28
CA GLY A 311 -8.07 -19.27 -26.93
C GLY A 311 -6.84 -19.14 -26.03
N ASN A 312 -5.82 -18.38 -26.45
CA ASN A 312 -4.57 -18.21 -25.69
C ASN A 312 -4.47 -16.87 -24.94
N GLY A 313 -5.42 -15.96 -25.17
CA GLY A 313 -5.46 -14.64 -24.55
C GLY A 313 -6.87 -14.17 -24.24
N SER A 314 -6.98 -12.91 -23.82
CA SER A 314 -8.17 -12.34 -23.19
C SER A 314 -8.77 -11.21 -24.01
N VAL A 315 -10.11 -11.18 -24.10
CA VAL A 315 -10.85 -10.12 -24.76
C VAL A 315 -11.87 -9.51 -23.82
N LEU A 316 -11.82 -8.20 -23.65
CA LEU A 316 -12.83 -7.43 -22.94
C LEU A 316 -13.59 -6.56 -23.96
N LEU A 317 -14.89 -6.80 -24.10
CA LEU A 317 -15.78 -6.00 -24.92
C LEU A 317 -16.50 -4.97 -24.04
N ILE A 318 -16.50 -3.71 -24.45
CA ILE A 318 -17.26 -2.64 -23.80
C ILE A 318 -18.03 -1.92 -24.89
N SER A 319 -19.31 -2.27 -25.05
CA SER A 319 -20.13 -1.85 -26.18
C SER A 319 -21.43 -1.22 -25.69
N GLY A 320 -21.59 0.10 -25.84
CA GLY A 320 -22.83 0.80 -25.58
C GLY A 320 -23.74 0.93 -26.81
N THR A 321 -25.04 1.14 -26.58
CA THR A 321 -25.98 1.62 -27.60
C THR A 321 -25.67 3.05 -28.05
N ASP A 322 -25.01 3.81 -27.20
CA ASP A 322 -24.46 5.14 -27.47
C ASP A 322 -23.10 5.33 -26.76
N VAL A 323 -22.52 6.51 -26.94
CA VAL A 323 -21.20 6.87 -26.38
C VAL A 323 -21.23 6.91 -24.85
N GLN A 324 -22.30 7.42 -24.24
CA GLN A 324 -22.42 7.56 -22.79
C GLN A 324 -22.55 6.19 -22.12
N ALA A 325 -23.31 5.28 -22.72
CA ALA A 325 -23.40 3.89 -22.28
C ALA A 325 -22.04 3.18 -22.35
N THR A 326 -21.25 3.44 -23.40
CA THR A 326 -19.89 2.89 -23.52
C THR A 326 -18.99 3.43 -22.41
N GLU A 327 -19.07 4.73 -22.10
CA GLU A 327 -18.35 5.36 -20.99
C GLU A 327 -18.71 4.71 -19.64
N ALA A 328 -20.00 4.52 -19.38
CA ALA A 328 -20.49 3.85 -18.18
C ALA A 328 -19.96 2.39 -18.07
N GLY A 329 -19.90 1.65 -19.18
CA GLY A 329 -19.29 0.32 -19.20
C GLY A 329 -17.80 0.32 -18.88
N GLY A 330 -17.07 1.36 -19.30
CA GLY A 330 -15.67 1.56 -18.93
C GLY A 330 -15.51 1.92 -17.45
N GLU A 331 -16.43 2.70 -16.87
CA GLU A 331 -16.46 2.96 -15.44
C GLU A 331 -16.76 1.69 -14.64
N PHE A 332 -17.71 0.87 -15.09
CA PHE A 332 -18.09 -0.41 -14.45
C PHE A 332 -16.88 -1.33 -14.22
N VAL A 333 -15.91 -1.35 -15.13
CA VAL A 333 -14.70 -2.20 -15.03
C VAL A 333 -13.50 -1.52 -14.38
N THR A 334 -13.57 -0.23 -14.04
CA THR A 334 -12.44 0.55 -13.47
C THR A 334 -12.74 1.18 -12.11
N ASN A 335 -13.97 1.00 -11.60
CA ASN A 335 -14.43 1.51 -10.32
C ASN A 335 -14.58 0.36 -9.31
N GLU A 336 -14.00 0.52 -8.12
CA GLU A 336 -13.97 -0.50 -7.07
C GLU A 336 -15.38 -0.96 -6.66
N HIS A 337 -16.30 -0.01 -6.48
CA HIS A 337 -17.67 -0.30 -6.06
C HIS A 337 -18.38 -1.23 -7.06
N TRP A 338 -18.20 -0.98 -8.36
CA TRP A 338 -18.84 -1.75 -9.42
C TRP A 338 -18.18 -3.12 -9.62
N VAL A 339 -16.85 -3.19 -9.49
CA VAL A 339 -16.12 -4.46 -9.53
C VAL A 339 -16.53 -5.37 -8.37
N GLU A 340 -16.66 -4.84 -7.17
CA GLU A 340 -17.20 -5.57 -6.01
C GLU A 340 -18.65 -6.04 -6.24
N ALA A 341 -19.51 -5.14 -6.73
CA ALA A 341 -20.92 -5.45 -6.96
C ALA A 341 -21.10 -6.59 -7.98
N PHE A 342 -20.31 -6.62 -9.07
CA PHE A 342 -20.44 -7.71 -10.04
C PHE A 342 -19.85 -9.03 -9.50
N ARG A 343 -18.75 -9.00 -8.73
CA ARG A 343 -18.20 -10.22 -8.10
C ARG A 343 -19.24 -10.87 -7.19
N SER A 344 -19.93 -10.05 -6.40
CA SER A 344 -21.08 -10.48 -5.60
C SER A 344 -22.21 -11.05 -6.47
N THR A 345 -22.53 -10.40 -7.59
CA THR A 345 -23.53 -10.88 -8.57
C THR A 345 -23.19 -12.26 -9.14
N LEU A 346 -21.90 -12.53 -9.38
CA LEU A 346 -21.41 -13.84 -9.84
C LEU A 346 -21.30 -14.88 -8.72
N GLY A 347 -21.56 -14.51 -7.47
CA GLY A 347 -21.44 -15.37 -6.29
C GLY A 347 -20.00 -15.71 -5.92
N LEU A 348 -19.03 -14.90 -6.35
CA LEU A 348 -17.61 -15.14 -6.11
C LEU A 348 -17.23 -14.77 -4.67
N LYS A 349 -16.47 -15.63 -4.01
CA LYS A 349 -15.97 -15.41 -2.64
C LYS A 349 -14.47 -15.18 -2.60
N GLY A 350 -14.03 -14.25 -1.75
CA GLY A 350 -12.62 -13.96 -1.55
C GLY A 350 -11.88 -13.69 -2.86
N ASP A 351 -10.87 -14.50 -3.14
CA ASP A 351 -9.97 -14.38 -4.29
C ASP A 351 -10.30 -15.37 -5.42
N GLU A 352 -11.54 -15.87 -5.46
CA GLU A 352 -11.98 -16.71 -6.58
C GLU A 352 -11.83 -15.99 -7.93
N PRO A 353 -11.31 -16.69 -8.96
CA PRO A 353 -11.10 -16.10 -10.26
C PRO A 353 -12.43 -15.79 -10.95
N VAL A 354 -12.49 -14.64 -11.60
CA VAL A 354 -13.65 -14.22 -12.39
C VAL A 354 -13.74 -15.11 -13.64
N PRO A 355 -14.83 -15.87 -13.84
CA PRO A 355 -15.02 -16.66 -15.05
C PRO A 355 -15.24 -15.74 -16.26
N HIS A 356 -15.20 -16.29 -17.47
CA HIS A 356 -15.73 -15.56 -18.63
C HIS A 356 -17.21 -15.23 -18.40
N PHE A 357 -17.59 -14.02 -18.78
CA PHE A 357 -18.92 -13.49 -18.47
C PHE A 357 -19.39 -12.54 -19.56
N GLU A 358 -20.70 -12.26 -19.51
CA GLU A 358 -21.33 -11.20 -20.26
C GLU A 358 -22.36 -10.53 -19.36
N PHE A 359 -22.23 -9.22 -19.17
CA PHE A 359 -23.17 -8.37 -18.45
C PHE A 359 -23.88 -7.43 -19.41
N LEU A 360 -25.17 -7.23 -19.17
CA LEU A 360 -25.95 -6.15 -19.74
C LEU A 360 -26.27 -5.13 -18.64
N LEU A 361 -25.83 -3.90 -18.86
CA LEU A 361 -26.00 -2.76 -17.98
C LEU A 361 -27.09 -1.87 -18.56
N GLU A 362 -27.98 -1.39 -17.69
CA GLU A 362 -28.94 -0.32 -18.00
C GLU A 362 -28.45 0.98 -17.39
N GLY A 363 -28.24 2.00 -18.22
CA GLY A 363 -27.94 3.35 -17.81
C GLY A 363 -29.18 4.24 -17.87
N LYS A 364 -29.47 4.95 -16.78
CA LYS A 364 -30.52 5.99 -16.75
C LYS A 364 -29.87 7.36 -16.65
N MET A 365 -30.22 8.23 -17.59
CA MET A 365 -29.77 9.61 -17.58
C MET A 365 -30.68 10.43 -16.67
N VAL A 366 -30.11 10.96 -15.59
CA VAL A 366 -30.72 12.00 -14.77
C VAL A 366 -29.93 13.28 -15.00
N VAL A 367 -30.59 14.31 -15.52
CA VAL A 367 -29.99 15.61 -15.87
C VAL A 367 -29.09 16.10 -14.73
N ASN A 368 -27.82 16.40 -15.04
CA ASN A 368 -26.79 16.92 -14.12
C ASN A 368 -26.29 15.97 -13.00
N THR A 369 -26.34 14.64 -13.18
CA THR A 369 -25.71 13.69 -12.25
C THR A 369 -24.88 12.63 -12.97
N VAL A 370 -23.96 11.98 -12.22
CA VAL A 370 -23.18 10.83 -12.68
C VAL A 370 -24.15 9.75 -13.19
N PRO A 371 -23.95 9.17 -14.39
CA PRO A 371 -24.84 8.16 -14.92
C PRO A 371 -24.95 6.99 -13.93
N GLN A 372 -26.16 6.76 -13.42
CA GLN A 372 -26.45 5.57 -12.63
C GLN A 372 -26.67 4.41 -13.59
N PHE A 373 -25.88 3.36 -13.44
CA PHE A 373 -26.06 2.12 -14.16
C PHE A 373 -26.30 0.96 -13.21
N GLN A 374 -27.10 0.00 -13.66
CA GLN A 374 -27.41 -1.22 -12.94
C GLN A 374 -27.25 -2.43 -13.83
N VAL A 375 -26.81 -3.54 -13.26
CA VAL A 375 -26.79 -4.83 -13.96
C VAL A 375 -28.24 -5.32 -14.06
N ILE A 376 -28.73 -5.52 -15.28
CA ILE A 376 -30.10 -5.99 -15.53
C ILE A 376 -30.16 -7.43 -15.99
N ALA A 377 -29.10 -7.94 -16.61
CA ALA A 377 -29.00 -9.32 -17.04
C ALA A 377 -27.53 -9.74 -17.16
N TRP A 378 -27.28 -11.04 -17.03
CA TRP A 378 -25.92 -11.58 -17.15
C TRP A 378 -25.85 -13.05 -17.56
N ARG A 379 -24.70 -13.44 -18.11
CA ARG A 379 -24.34 -14.82 -18.48
C ARG A 379 -22.94 -15.15 -17.98
N ARG A 380 -22.74 -16.42 -17.66
CA ARG A 380 -21.43 -17.03 -17.45
C ARG A 380 -21.13 -17.87 -18.67
N HIS A 381 -19.92 -17.74 -19.22
CA HIS A 381 -19.46 -18.51 -20.38
C HIS A 381 -18.57 -19.67 -19.97
#